data_AF-A0A9E0LCS4-F1
#
_entry.id   AF-A0A9E0LCS4-F1
#
_cell.length_a   1.000
_cell.length_b   1.000
_cell.length_c   1.000
_cell.angle_alpha   90.00
_cell.angle_beta   90.00
_cell.angle_gamma   90.00
#
_symmetry.space_group_name_H-M   'P 1'
#
loop_
_entity.id
_entity.type
_entity.pdbx_description
1 polymer ?
#
loop_
_entity_poly.entity_id
_entity_poly.type
_entity_poly.pdbx_seq_one_letter_code
_entity_poly.pdbx_strand_id
1 'polypeptide(L)'
;MSDLQEDVRFLDIPPPVSTSFRDQTLRQIAHLSMGGDQLRIKFGNLYGKAPLPLARVRAALSTGGGAVDMATDVAVTFQGGDSVSIPPGAEVWSDKVSLRVPDGGDVAVSVYVREAADSTS
;
A
#
# COMPACT_ATOMS: atom_id res chain seq x y z
N MET A 1 -1.69 45.73 -27.54
CA MET A 1 -1.09 44.99 -26.42
C MET A 1 -2.17 44.07 -25.88
N SER A 2 -2.30 42.90 -26.50
CA SER A 2 -3.25 41.87 -26.06
C SER A 2 -2.57 41.04 -24.97
N ASP A 3 -3.27 40.93 -23.85
CA ASP A 3 -2.92 40.14 -22.69
C ASP A 3 -2.87 38.65 -23.09
N LEU A 4 -1.71 38.03 -22.88
CA LEU A 4 -1.47 36.60 -23.06
C LEU A 4 -2.10 35.87 -21.88
N GLN A 5 -3.42 35.71 -21.92
CA GLN A 5 -4.10 34.77 -21.06
C GLN A 5 -3.94 33.39 -21.70
N GLU A 6 -2.73 32.84 -21.50
CA GLU A 6 -2.35 31.50 -21.90
C GLU A 6 -3.39 30.52 -21.34
N ASP A 7 -4.12 29.87 -22.25
CA ASP A 7 -5.08 28.80 -22.05
C ASP A 7 -4.34 27.58 -21.53
N VAL A 8 -4.03 27.60 -20.24
CA VAL A 8 -3.44 26.46 -19.56
C VAL A 8 -4.55 25.48 -19.21
N ARG A 9 -5.09 24.82 -20.24
CA ARG A 9 -5.84 23.56 -20.11
C ARG A 9 -4.84 22.46 -19.75
N PHE A 10 -4.29 22.51 -18.53
CA PHE A 10 -3.55 21.38 -17.99
C PHE A 10 -4.54 20.25 -17.73
N LEU A 11 -4.74 19.45 -18.78
CA LEU A 11 -5.19 18.06 -18.79
C LEU A 11 -6.54 17.83 -18.08
N ASP A 12 -7.54 17.45 -18.86
CA ASP A 12 -8.83 16.90 -18.41
C ASP A 12 -8.60 15.56 -17.68
N ILE A 13 -7.83 15.60 -16.58
CA ILE A 13 -7.53 14.47 -15.72
C ILE A 13 -8.83 14.24 -14.98
N PRO A 14 -9.51 13.11 -15.23
CA PRO A 14 -10.71 12.80 -14.48
C PRO A 14 -10.34 12.86 -12.98
N PRO A 15 -11.22 13.42 -12.14
CA PRO A 15 -10.97 13.45 -10.71
C PRO A 15 -10.62 12.02 -10.25
N PRO A 16 -9.65 11.86 -9.33
CA PRO A 16 -9.24 10.53 -8.89
C PRO A 16 -10.49 9.76 -8.48
N VAL A 17 -10.71 8.62 -9.13
CA VAL A 17 -11.85 7.76 -8.84
C VAL A 17 -11.78 7.33 -7.37
N SER A 18 -12.79 7.69 -6.59
CA SER A 18 -12.91 7.22 -5.22
C SER A 18 -13.15 5.71 -5.23
N THR A 19 -12.13 4.95 -4.80
CA THR A 19 -12.28 3.51 -4.57
C THR A 19 -12.41 3.29 -3.07
N SER A 20 -13.57 2.78 -2.64
CA SER A 20 -13.77 2.34 -1.26
C SER A 20 -13.51 0.85 -1.13
N PHE A 21 -12.82 0.45 -0.06
CA PHE A 21 -12.55 -0.94 0.27
C PHE A 21 -13.29 -1.30 1.55
N ARG A 22 -14.07 -2.38 1.49
CA ARG A 22 -14.83 -2.91 2.62
C ARG A 22 -14.72 -4.43 2.64
N ASP A 23 -14.22 -4.96 3.76
CA ASP A 23 -14.04 -6.39 3.98
C ASP A 23 -13.28 -7.12 2.86
N GLN A 24 -12.23 -6.49 2.35
CA GLN A 24 -11.46 -6.97 1.21
C GLN A 24 -9.98 -7.07 1.54
N THR A 25 -9.30 -8.02 0.88
CA THR A 25 -7.84 -8.08 0.88
C THR A 25 -7.31 -7.46 -0.40
N LEU A 26 -6.56 -6.37 -0.26
CA LEU A 26 -5.77 -5.82 -1.34
C LEU A 26 -4.41 -6.52 -1.37
N ARG A 27 -3.98 -6.96 -2.55
CA ARG A 27 -2.63 -7.49 -2.76
C ARG A 27 -1.88 -6.62 -3.73
N GLN A 28 -0.73 -6.11 -3.30
CA GLN A 28 0.18 -5.34 -4.14
C GLN A 28 1.47 -6.13 -4.33
N ILE A 29 1.97 -6.14 -5.56
CA ILE A 29 3.25 -6.76 -5.90
C ILE A 29 4.29 -5.64 -6.05
N ALA A 30 5.39 -5.76 -5.34
CA ALA A 30 6.53 -4.85 -5.44
C ALA A 30 7.75 -5.62 -5.95
N HIS A 31 8.34 -5.13 -7.05
CA HIS A 31 9.58 -5.65 -7.59
C HIS A 31 10.78 -4.97 -6.92
N LEU A 32 11.68 -5.76 -6.36
CA LEU A 32 12.87 -5.25 -5.67
C LEU A 32 14.12 -5.49 -6.54
N SER A 33 14.78 -4.41 -6.96
CA SER A 33 16.02 -4.51 -7.73
C SER A 33 17.15 -5.15 -6.92
N MET A 34 17.20 -4.88 -5.61
CA MET A 34 18.11 -5.53 -4.66
C MET A 34 17.28 -6.16 -3.55
N GLY A 35 17.54 -7.44 -3.29
CA GLY A 35 16.90 -8.24 -2.27
C GLY A 35 17.58 -8.07 -0.91
N GLY A 36 17.32 -9.02 -0.01
CA GLY A 36 17.87 -9.04 1.33
C GLY A 36 17.16 -10.04 2.24
N ASP A 37 17.68 -10.23 3.45
CA ASP A 37 17.10 -11.17 4.42
C ASP A 37 15.94 -10.56 5.25
N GLN A 38 15.80 -9.24 5.21
CA GLN A 38 14.76 -8.50 5.94
C GLN A 38 14.27 -7.29 5.15
N LEU A 39 13.01 -6.94 5.36
CA LEU A 39 12.41 -5.73 4.80
C LEU A 39 11.55 -4.98 5.81
N ARG A 40 11.23 -3.73 5.51
CA ARG A 40 10.18 -2.95 6.18
C ARG A 40 9.26 -2.37 5.11
N ILE A 41 7.98 -2.30 5.43
CA ILE A 41 6.96 -1.81 4.50
C ILE A 41 6.43 -0.50 5.04
N LYS A 42 6.35 0.51 4.18
CA LYS A 42 5.72 1.80 4.51
C LYS A 42 4.29 1.80 4.00
N PHE A 43 3.36 2.16 4.87
CA PHE A 43 1.96 2.35 4.51
C PHE A 43 1.62 3.83 4.70
N GLY A 44 0.81 4.39 3.80
CA GLY A 44 0.43 5.79 3.83
C GLY A 44 -1.06 5.99 3.61
N ASN A 45 -1.65 6.90 4.38
CA ASN A 45 -2.99 7.43 4.19
C ASN A 45 -2.90 8.90 3.76
N LEU A 46 -2.11 9.17 2.73
CA LEU A 46 -1.72 10.53 2.35
C LEU A 46 -2.87 11.37 1.79
N TYR A 47 -3.88 10.72 1.22
CA TYR A 47 -5.00 11.37 0.53
C TYR A 47 -6.36 11.04 1.14
N GLY A 48 -6.44 10.09 2.07
CA GLY A 48 -7.70 9.75 2.71
C GLY A 48 -8.11 10.80 3.73
N LYS A 49 -9.42 10.98 3.89
CA LYS A 49 -10.01 11.95 4.83
C LYS A 49 -10.45 11.32 6.16
N ALA A 50 -10.43 9.99 6.25
CA ALA A 50 -10.72 9.22 7.44
C ALA A 50 -9.53 8.34 7.84
N PRO A 51 -9.42 7.90 9.10
CA PRO A 51 -8.42 6.93 9.51
C PRO A 51 -8.51 5.65 8.65
N LEU A 52 -7.36 5.11 8.27
CA LEU A 52 -7.23 3.87 7.51
C LEU A 52 -6.84 2.72 8.46
N PRO A 53 -7.79 1.85 8.85
CA PRO A 53 -7.49 0.69 9.68
C PRO A 53 -6.91 -0.44 8.82
N LEU A 54 -5.67 -0.83 9.11
CA LEU A 54 -5.01 -2.00 8.54
C LEU A 54 -5.00 -3.14 9.56
N ALA A 55 -5.34 -4.34 9.11
CA ALA A 55 -5.24 -5.55 9.92
C ALA A 55 -4.80 -6.73 9.07
N ARG A 56 -4.27 -7.78 9.71
CA ARG A 56 -3.86 -9.04 9.06
C ARG A 56 -2.99 -8.81 7.83
N VAL A 57 -2.00 -7.94 7.97
CA VAL A 57 -1.05 -7.65 6.89
C VAL A 57 -0.04 -8.79 6.78
N ARG A 58 0.19 -9.27 5.56
CA ARG A 58 1.10 -10.39 5.27
C ARG A 58 2.00 -10.09 4.09
N ALA A 59 3.22 -10.61 4.12
CA ALA A 59 4.18 -10.51 3.03
C ALA A 59 4.69 -11.90 2.65
N ALA A 60 4.85 -12.15 1.36
CA ALA A 60 5.38 -13.40 0.83
C ALA A 60 6.10 -13.14 -0.50
N LEU A 61 6.93 -14.07 -0.94
CA LEU A 61 7.41 -14.05 -2.33
C LEU A 61 6.24 -14.26 -3.29
N SER A 62 6.20 -13.42 -4.33
CA SER A 62 5.24 -13.58 -5.42
C SER A 62 5.67 -14.71 -6.35
N THR A 63 4.70 -15.50 -6.80
CA THR A 63 4.91 -16.51 -7.86
C THR A 63 4.29 -16.07 -9.19
N GLY A 64 3.90 -14.79 -9.32
CA GLY A 64 3.23 -14.23 -10.49
C GLY A 64 1.69 -14.35 -10.45
N GLY A 65 1.01 -13.54 -11.26
CA GLY A 65 -0.46 -13.58 -11.40
C GLY A 65 -1.26 -13.29 -10.12
N GLY A 66 -0.63 -12.69 -9.10
CA GLY A 66 -1.22 -12.46 -7.78
C GLY A 66 -1.08 -13.63 -6.80
N ALA A 67 -0.47 -14.74 -7.21
CA ALA A 67 -0.17 -15.88 -6.35
C ALA A 67 1.12 -15.66 -5.54
N VAL A 68 1.28 -16.44 -4.46
CA VAL A 68 2.43 -16.37 -3.56
C VAL A 68 2.95 -17.74 -3.19
N ASP A 69 4.23 -17.78 -2.83
CA ASP A 69 4.82 -18.94 -2.16
C ASP A 69 4.39 -18.94 -0.68
N MET A 70 3.44 -19.82 -0.37
CA MET A 70 2.89 -19.99 0.98
C MET A 70 3.94 -20.39 2.03
N ALA A 71 5.08 -20.98 1.63
CA ALA A 71 6.16 -21.31 2.57
C ALA A 71 6.90 -20.06 3.07
N THR A 72 6.79 -18.94 2.34
CA THR A 72 7.44 -17.66 2.66
C THR A 72 6.49 -16.64 3.26
N ASP A 73 5.22 -17.01 3.44
CA ASP A 73 4.18 -16.12 3.92
C ASP A 73 4.36 -15.81 5.42
N VAL A 74 4.65 -14.54 5.72
CA VAL A 74 4.96 -14.05 7.06
C VAL A 74 4.06 -12.88 7.46
N ALA A 75 3.80 -12.77 8.76
CA ALA A 75 3.02 -11.66 9.31
C ALA A 75 3.84 -10.37 9.28
N VAL A 76 3.17 -9.25 8.99
CA VAL A 76 3.72 -7.90 9.10
C VAL A 76 3.10 -7.25 10.32
N THR A 77 3.95 -6.80 11.25
CA THR A 77 3.52 -6.20 12.52
C THR A 77 3.86 -4.72 12.60
N PHE A 78 3.22 -4.04 13.55
CA PHE A 78 3.42 -2.63 13.86
C PHE A 78 3.60 -2.47 15.36
N GLN A 79 4.82 -2.18 15.81
CA GLN A 79 5.16 -2.13 17.24
C GLN A 79 4.78 -3.43 17.98
N GLY A 80 4.94 -4.58 17.31
CA GLY A 80 4.57 -5.91 17.80
C GLY A 80 3.09 -6.27 17.66
N GLY A 81 2.22 -5.32 17.28
CA GLY A 81 0.79 -5.56 17.02
C GLY A 81 0.51 -6.05 15.60
N ASP A 82 -0.65 -6.69 15.40
CA ASP A 82 -1.11 -7.25 14.11
C ASP A 82 -1.96 -6.27 13.26
N SER A 83 -2.12 -5.05 13.77
CA SER A 83 -2.98 -4.02 13.22
C SER A 83 -2.47 -2.63 13.54
N VAL A 84 -2.86 -1.66 12.73
CA VAL A 84 -2.54 -0.24 12.91
C VAL A 84 -3.64 0.62 12.28
N SER A 85 -3.89 1.79 12.85
CA SER A 85 -4.76 2.80 12.24
C SER A 85 -3.90 3.97 11.79
N ILE A 86 -3.94 4.30 10.50
CA ILE A 86 -3.14 5.39 9.92
C ILE A 86 -4.03 6.64 9.80
N PRO A 87 -3.74 7.74 10.54
CA PRO A 87 -4.50 8.98 10.42
C PRO A 87 -4.47 9.57 9.00
N PRO A 88 -5.44 10.43 8.64
CA PRO A 88 -5.38 11.24 7.43
C PRO A 88 -4.05 11.99 7.30
N GLY A 89 -3.44 11.96 6.11
CA GLY A 89 -2.17 12.63 5.81
C GLY A 89 -0.92 11.99 6.43
N ALA A 90 -1.04 10.83 7.08
CA ALA A 90 0.05 10.20 7.81
C ALA A 90 0.59 8.93 7.13
N GLU A 91 1.74 8.48 7.62
CA GLU A 91 2.41 7.25 7.20
C GLU A 91 2.91 6.47 8.42
N VAL A 92 3.06 5.17 8.25
CA VAL A 92 3.65 4.28 9.26
C VAL A 92 4.57 3.27 8.61
N TRP A 93 5.65 2.93 9.30
CA TRP A 93 6.52 1.81 8.93
C TRP A 93 6.15 0.58 9.74
N SER A 94 6.19 -0.59 9.11
CA SER A 94 6.15 -1.87 9.81
C SER A 94 7.37 -2.06 10.72
N ASP A 95 7.29 -3.07 11.58
CA ASP A 95 8.47 -3.68 12.18
C ASP A 95 9.31 -4.38 11.09
N LYS A 96 10.50 -4.87 11.45
CA LYS A 96 11.32 -5.66 10.53
C LYS A 96 10.63 -7.00 10.23
N VAL A 97 10.42 -7.27 8.96
CA VAL A 97 9.87 -8.53 8.45
C VAL A 97 11.03 -9.41 8.01
N SER A 98 11.18 -10.59 8.62
CA SER A 98 12.19 -11.56 8.23
C SER A 98 11.68 -12.37 7.04
N LEU A 99 11.93 -11.86 5.84
CA LEU A 99 11.58 -12.47 4.57
C LEU A 99 12.79 -12.34 3.66
N ARG A 100 13.38 -13.48 3.29
CA ARG A 100 14.49 -13.50 2.34
C ARG A 100 13.96 -13.30 0.93
N VAL A 101 14.36 -12.20 0.31
CA VAL A 101 14.03 -11.86 -1.08
C VAL A 101 15.32 -11.91 -1.90
N PRO A 102 15.35 -12.63 -3.04
CA PRO A 102 16.47 -12.58 -3.95
C PRO A 102 16.55 -11.22 -4.67
N ASP A 103 17.72 -10.88 -5.21
CA ASP A 103 17.84 -9.73 -6.12
C ASP A 103 16.93 -9.90 -7.33
N GLY A 104 16.22 -8.83 -7.72
CA GLY A 104 15.19 -8.89 -8.75
C GLY A 104 13.93 -9.66 -8.34
N GLY A 105 13.75 -9.96 -7.06
CA GLY A 105 12.60 -10.70 -6.55
C GLY A 105 11.35 -9.83 -6.40
N ASP A 106 10.20 -10.48 -6.51
CA ASP A 106 8.89 -9.85 -6.29
C ASP A 106 8.33 -10.22 -4.92
N VAL A 107 7.86 -9.20 -4.18
CA VAL A 107 7.18 -9.37 -2.90
C VAL A 107 5.71 -9.04 -3.06
N ALA A 108 4.85 -9.95 -2.64
CA ALA A 108 3.43 -9.71 -2.52
C ALA A 108 3.07 -9.26 -1.11
N VAL A 109 2.50 -8.07 -0.97
CA VAL A 109 1.98 -7.54 0.29
C VAL A 109 0.46 -7.62 0.25
N SER A 110 -0.11 -8.39 1.17
CA SER A 110 -1.55 -8.56 1.34
C SER A 110 -2.03 -7.80 2.55
N VAL A 111 -3.05 -6.97 2.38
CA VAL A 111 -3.59 -6.11 3.43
C VAL A 111 -5.08 -6.38 3.51
N TYR A 112 -5.57 -6.82 4.67
CA TYR A 112 -7.01 -6.87 4.90
C TYR A 112 -7.48 -5.49 5.39
N VAL A 113 -8.38 -4.89 4.61
CA VAL A 113 -9.02 -3.62 4.91
C VAL A 113 -10.43 -3.93 5.40
N ARG A 114 -10.69 -3.65 6.68
CA ARG A 114 -12.00 -3.88 7.31
C ARG A 114 -13.02 -2.88 6.77
N GLU A 115 -12.73 -1.59 6.91
CA GLU A 115 -13.53 -0.50 6.36
C GLU A 115 -12.65 0.75 6.24
N ALA A 116 -12.50 1.26 5.03
CA ALA A 116 -11.87 2.56 4.78
C ALA A 116 -12.94 3.49 4.18
N ALA A 117 -13.30 4.53 4.93
CA ALA A 117 -14.34 5.48 4.51
C ALA A 117 -13.84 6.42 3.40
N ASP A 118 -14.78 6.86 2.57
CA ASP A 118 -14.54 7.58 1.32
C ASP A 118 -13.84 8.94 1.49
N SER A 119 -13.25 9.43 0.40
CA SER A 119 -12.48 10.67 0.31
C SER A 119 -13.33 11.89 -0.06
N THR A 120 -14.67 11.82 0.02
CA THR A 120 -15.54 12.86 -0.56
C THR A 120 -16.70 13.18 0.38
N SER A 121 -16.67 14.38 0.96
CA SER A 121 -17.87 15.20 1.23
C SER A 121 -17.84 16.36 0.26
#